data_AF-A0A7K4C014-F1
#
_entry.id   AF-A0A7K4C014-F1
#
_cell.length_a   1.000
_cell.length_b   1.000
_cell.length_c   1.000
_cell.angle_alpha   90.00
_cell.angle_beta   90.00
_cell.angle_gamma   90.00
#
_symmetry.space_group_name_H-M   'P 1'
#
loop_
_entity.id
_entity.type
_entity.pdbx_description
1 polymer ?
#
loop_
_entity_poly.entity_id
_entity_poly.type
_entity_poly.pdbx_seq_one_letter_code
_entity_poly.pdbx_strand_id
1 'polypeptide(L)'
;MGIYDVPASYTIEEVAEKLKTEIQQPEFVPYVKTGVHAERAPQREDWFYIRMGSILYRAYRNGTIGTEELRSYYGGRKNRGVKREHHYKASGKIIRSAVQALEKAGYLEKASPKGRKITTKGFRLLNESSKLAVKNIEAGKYNKKEKKHDIDSKKRKEVHDALKAQEQKKDQKKEHQKKPQKKEGEQ
;
A
#
# COMPACT_ATOMS: atom_id res chain seq x y z
N MET A 1 -16.79 -20.38 13.14
CA MET A 1 -16.70 -19.35 12.10
C MET A 1 -15.66 -19.80 11.08
N GLY A 2 -16.08 -19.96 9.83
CA GLY A 2 -15.26 -20.34 8.70
C GLY A 2 -14.54 -19.15 8.06
N ILE A 3 -13.83 -19.41 6.97
CA ILE A 3 -13.05 -18.39 6.24
C ILE A 3 -13.96 -17.38 5.50
N TYR A 4 -15.19 -17.78 5.15
CA TYR A 4 -16.16 -16.94 4.44
C TYR A 4 -16.96 -16.00 5.34
N ASP A 5 -16.93 -16.23 6.65
CA ASP A 5 -17.70 -15.46 7.62
C ASP A 5 -17.02 -14.14 8.01
N VAL A 6 -15.77 -13.94 7.58
CA VAL A 6 -14.92 -12.78 7.90
C VAL A 6 -14.62 -12.01 6.62
N PRO A 7 -14.66 -10.66 6.64
CA PRO A 7 -14.21 -9.86 5.50
C PRO A 7 -12.78 -10.21 5.10
N ALA A 8 -12.57 -10.47 3.81
CA ALA A 8 -11.30 -10.97 3.29
C ALA A 8 -10.11 -10.03 3.58
N SER A 9 -10.35 -8.72 3.65
CA SER A 9 -9.33 -7.71 3.97
C SER A 9 -8.59 -8.05 5.26
N TYR A 10 -9.33 -8.30 6.34
CA TYR A 10 -8.76 -8.54 7.66
C TYR A 10 -8.00 -9.87 7.70
N THR A 11 -8.59 -10.93 7.13
CA THR A 11 -7.90 -12.23 7.05
C THR A 11 -6.60 -12.14 6.26
N ILE A 12 -6.55 -11.35 5.18
CA ILE A 12 -5.34 -11.16 4.37
C ILE A 12 -4.27 -10.40 5.15
N GLU A 13 -4.65 -9.40 5.94
CA GLU A 13 -3.70 -8.64 6.78
C GLU A 13 -3.05 -9.52 7.84
N GLU A 14 -3.84 -10.31 8.57
CA GLU A 14 -3.32 -11.27 9.56
C GLU A 14 -2.39 -12.31 8.93
N VAL A 15 -2.72 -12.79 7.73
CA VAL A 15 -1.85 -13.71 6.99
C VAL A 15 -0.55 -13.02 6.59
N ALA A 16 -0.59 -11.76 6.16
CA ALA A 16 0.60 -11.02 5.78
C ALA A 16 1.56 -10.84 6.95
N GLU A 17 1.05 -10.56 8.15
CA GLU A 17 1.86 -10.46 9.36
C GLU A 17 2.61 -11.77 9.67
N LYS A 18 1.92 -12.91 9.59
CA LYS A 18 2.55 -14.24 9.78
C LYS A 18 3.58 -14.58 8.69
N LEU A 19 3.29 -14.21 7.44
CA LEU A 19 4.22 -14.46 6.33
C LEU A 19 5.47 -13.59 6.41
N LYS A 20 5.39 -12.42 7.05
CA LYS A 20 6.54 -11.52 7.23
C LYS A 20 7.64 -12.15 8.09
N THR A 21 7.27 -12.95 9.08
CA THR A 21 8.24 -13.65 9.94
C THR A 21 8.87 -14.87 9.27
N GLU A 22 8.17 -15.51 8.33
CA GLU A 22 8.63 -16.76 7.72
C GLU A 22 9.37 -16.58 6.40
N ILE A 23 9.01 -15.54 5.63
CA ILE A 23 9.47 -15.38 4.25
C ILE A 23 10.24 -14.08 4.09
N GLN A 24 11.47 -14.19 3.60
CA GLN A 24 12.25 -13.02 3.24
C GLN A 24 11.74 -12.38 1.95
N GLN A 25 11.53 -11.07 1.98
CA GLN A 25 11.15 -10.28 0.81
C GLN A 25 12.29 -10.25 -0.22
N PRO A 26 12.00 -10.44 -1.52
CA PRO A 26 12.99 -10.27 -2.57
C PRO A 26 13.51 -8.83 -2.68
N GLU A 27 14.79 -8.67 -3.02
CA GLU A 27 15.50 -7.39 -3.06
C GLU A 27 14.86 -6.33 -3.98
N PHE A 28 14.26 -6.75 -5.10
CA PHE A 28 13.68 -5.82 -6.07
C PHE A 28 12.35 -5.19 -5.62
N VAL A 29 11.66 -5.80 -4.64
CA VAL A 29 10.29 -5.41 -4.25
C VAL A 29 10.13 -3.93 -3.84
N PRO A 30 11.02 -3.32 -3.02
CA PRO A 30 10.88 -1.90 -2.67
C PRO A 30 11.03 -0.95 -3.86
N TYR A 31 11.71 -1.37 -4.93
CA TYR A 31 12.02 -0.50 -6.08
C TYR A 31 11.01 -0.59 -7.23
N VAL A 32 10.09 -1.57 -7.20
CA VAL A 32 9.21 -1.85 -8.32
C VAL A 32 7.76 -1.41 -8.08
N LYS A 33 7.11 -1.08 -9.18
CA LYS A 33 5.64 -0.99 -9.23
C LYS A 33 5.00 -2.36 -9.48
N THR A 34 3.73 -2.48 -9.10
CA THR A 34 2.96 -3.73 -9.12
C THR A 34 2.67 -4.28 -10.52
N GLY A 35 2.70 -3.43 -11.55
CA GLY A 35 2.42 -3.80 -12.93
C GLY A 35 2.51 -2.62 -13.89
N VAL A 36 2.28 -2.90 -15.18
CA VAL A 36 2.34 -1.88 -16.24
C VAL A 36 1.21 -0.85 -16.11
N HIS A 37 0.07 -1.26 -15.53
CA HIS A 37 -1.08 -0.40 -15.26
C HIS A 37 -0.83 0.60 -14.13
N ALA A 38 0.08 0.30 -13.20
CA ALA A 38 0.40 1.20 -12.10
C ALA A 38 1.34 2.31 -12.57
N GLU A 39 1.10 3.53 -12.08
CA GLU A 39 1.98 4.69 -12.31
C GLU A 39 3.03 4.82 -11.22
N ARG A 40 2.62 4.68 -9.95
CA ARG A 40 3.49 4.78 -8.77
C ARG A 40 3.69 3.42 -8.09
N ALA A 41 4.76 3.31 -7.30
CA ALA A 41 4.97 2.18 -6.43
C ALA A 41 3.94 2.18 -5.27
N PRO A 42 3.65 1.01 -4.66
CA PRO A 42 2.80 0.94 -3.47
C PRO A 42 3.38 1.75 -2.31
N GLN A 43 2.51 2.43 -1.56
CA GLN A 43 2.92 3.24 -0.40
C GLN A 43 3.21 2.38 0.83
N ARG A 44 2.48 1.27 0.99
CA ARG A 44 2.63 0.34 2.11
C ARG A 44 3.87 -0.52 1.91
N GLU A 45 4.78 -0.59 2.87
CA GLU A 45 6.06 -1.32 2.75
C GLU A 45 5.86 -2.84 2.65
N ASP A 46 4.90 -3.38 3.41
CA ASP A 46 4.56 -4.81 3.45
C ASP A 46 3.56 -5.23 2.35
N TRP A 47 3.41 -4.44 1.29
CA TRP A 47 2.49 -4.71 0.18
C TRP A 47 2.73 -6.07 -0.49
N PHE A 48 3.97 -6.56 -0.49
CA PHE A 48 4.32 -7.86 -1.05
C PHE A 48 3.74 -9.01 -0.24
N TYR A 49 3.79 -8.92 1.09
CA TYR A 49 3.18 -9.91 1.99
C TYR A 49 1.66 -9.89 1.90
N ILE A 50 1.06 -8.71 1.80
CA ILE A 50 -0.38 -8.56 1.52
C ILE A 50 -0.75 -9.23 0.20
N ARG A 51 0.09 -9.07 -0.83
CA ARG A 51 -0.12 -9.76 -2.11
C ARG A 51 -0.01 -11.27 -1.98
N MET A 52 0.92 -11.79 -1.18
CA MET A 52 1.03 -13.22 -0.90
C MET A 52 -0.21 -13.77 -0.17
N GLY A 53 -0.69 -13.06 0.86
CA GLY A 53 -1.91 -13.42 1.57
C GLY A 53 -3.14 -13.41 0.65
N SER A 54 -3.25 -12.41 -0.23
CA SER A 54 -4.31 -12.34 -1.24
C SER A 54 -4.25 -13.51 -2.24
N ILE A 55 -3.05 -13.89 -2.71
CA ILE A 55 -2.87 -15.04 -3.61
C ILE A 55 -3.31 -16.33 -2.91
N LEU A 56 -2.94 -16.51 -1.64
CA LEU A 56 -3.32 -17.68 -0.86
C LEU A 56 -4.84 -17.76 -0.64
N TYR A 57 -5.48 -16.65 -0.29
CA TYR A 57 -6.93 -16.55 -0.16
C TYR A 57 -7.64 -16.86 -1.48
N ARG A 58 -7.10 -16.36 -2.60
CA ARG A 58 -7.63 -16.64 -3.94
C ARG A 58 -7.47 -18.10 -4.33
N ALA A 59 -6.34 -18.73 -3.99
CA ALA A 59 -6.12 -20.16 -4.20
C ALA A 59 -7.13 -21.01 -3.43
N TYR A 60 -7.46 -20.61 -2.20
CA TYR A 60 -8.51 -21.27 -1.42
C TYR A 60 -9.89 -21.14 -2.08
N ARG A 61 -10.26 -19.94 -2.57
CA ARG A 61 -11.57 -19.70 -3.17
C ARG A 61 -11.76 -20.37 -4.54
N ASN A 62 -10.73 -20.35 -5.38
CA ASN A 62 -10.81 -20.84 -6.77
C ASN A 62 -10.29 -22.28 -6.94
N GLY A 63 -9.67 -22.86 -5.91
CA GLY A 63 -9.10 -24.21 -5.92
C GLY A 63 -7.75 -24.28 -6.64
N THR A 64 -7.75 -24.16 -7.96
CA THR A 64 -6.52 -24.16 -8.77
C THR A 64 -6.24 -22.78 -9.35
N ILE A 65 -4.98 -22.33 -9.27
CA ILE A 65 -4.56 -21.01 -9.74
C ILE A 65 -3.40 -21.08 -10.72
N GLY A 66 -3.50 -20.27 -11.78
CA GLY A 66 -2.44 -20.05 -12.75
C GLY A 66 -1.81 -18.66 -12.62
N THR A 67 -0.53 -18.53 -12.96
CA THR A 67 0.16 -17.23 -12.95
C THR A 67 -0.50 -16.25 -13.93
N GLU A 68 -1.02 -16.73 -15.07
CA GLU A 68 -1.67 -15.89 -16.07
C GLU A 68 -3.05 -15.38 -15.63
N GLU A 69 -3.80 -16.21 -14.90
CA GLU A 69 -5.06 -15.80 -14.27
C GLU A 69 -4.78 -14.73 -13.22
N LEU A 70 -3.80 -14.95 -12.34
CA LEU A 70 -3.40 -13.97 -11.32
C LEU A 70 -2.93 -12.64 -11.96
N ARG A 71 -2.23 -12.70 -13.09
CA ARG A 71 -1.81 -11.50 -13.83
C ARG A 71 -3.00 -10.71 -14.39
N SER A 72 -4.04 -11.40 -14.83
CA SER A 72 -5.27 -10.76 -15.28
C SER A 72 -6.07 -10.22 -14.10
N TYR A 73 -6.13 -10.96 -12.98
CA TYR A 73 -6.87 -10.57 -11.79
C TYR A 73 -6.29 -9.35 -11.07
N TYR A 74 -4.97 -9.31 -10.86
CA TYR A 74 -4.29 -8.14 -10.30
C TYR A 74 -3.96 -7.08 -11.36
N GLY A 75 -4.42 -7.29 -12.60
CA GLY A 75 -4.34 -6.31 -13.66
C GLY A 75 -5.24 -5.11 -13.38
N GLY A 76 -5.11 -4.09 -14.22
CA GLY A 76 -5.87 -2.88 -14.03
C GLY A 76 -5.98 -2.08 -15.31
N ARG A 77 -6.90 -1.12 -15.31
CA ARG A 77 -7.04 -0.13 -16.37
C ARG A 77 -5.85 0.83 -16.32
N LYS A 78 -5.26 1.12 -17.48
CA LYS A 78 -4.13 2.04 -17.61
C LYS A 78 -4.55 3.27 -18.41
N ASN A 79 -4.31 4.45 -17.84
CA ASN A 79 -4.39 5.70 -18.59
C ASN A 79 -3.22 5.80 -19.59
N ARG A 80 -3.55 6.10 -20.85
CA ARG A 80 -2.59 6.22 -21.97
C ARG A 80 -2.47 7.66 -22.48
N GLY A 81 -2.87 8.65 -21.67
CA GLY A 81 -2.90 10.06 -22.03
C GLY A 81 -4.05 10.34 -22.97
N VAL A 82 -3.75 10.69 -24.22
CA VAL A 82 -4.75 11.06 -25.23
C VAL A 82 -5.49 9.82 -25.79
N LYS A 83 -4.88 8.64 -25.75
CA LYS A 83 -5.48 7.40 -26.27
C LYS A 83 -6.44 6.77 -25.26
N ARG A 84 -7.46 6.07 -25.78
CA ARG A 84 -8.42 5.30 -24.96
C ARG A 84 -7.71 4.35 -24.01
N GLU A 85 -8.33 4.20 -22.85
CA GLU A 85 -7.84 3.35 -21.77
C GLU A 85 -8.12 1.88 -22.05
N HIS A 86 -7.17 1.03 -21.66
CA HIS A 86 -7.29 -0.43 -21.82
C HIS A 86 -6.85 -1.13 -20.54
N HIS A 87 -7.28 -2.38 -20.40
CA HIS A 87 -6.84 -3.25 -19.32
C HIS A 87 -5.45 -3.81 -19.61
N TYR A 88 -4.54 -3.67 -18.64
CA TYR A 88 -3.18 -4.20 -18.70
C TYR A 88 -2.93 -5.16 -17.53
N LYS A 89 -2.29 -6.29 -17.86
CA LYS A 89 -1.94 -7.33 -16.90
C LYS A 89 -0.91 -6.84 -15.88
N ALA A 90 -0.93 -7.45 -14.69
CA ALA A 90 0.05 -7.22 -13.65
C ALA A 90 1.44 -7.77 -14.02
N SER A 91 2.45 -7.36 -13.26
CA SER A 91 3.82 -7.86 -13.42
C SER A 91 3.88 -9.36 -13.15
N GLY A 92 4.36 -10.11 -14.16
CA GLY A 92 4.52 -11.56 -14.04
C GLY A 92 5.64 -11.95 -13.06
N LYS A 93 6.70 -11.15 -12.94
CA LYS A 93 7.83 -11.43 -12.05
C LYS A 93 7.39 -11.44 -10.58
N ILE A 94 6.66 -10.40 -10.16
CA ILE A 94 6.18 -10.24 -8.77
C ILE A 94 5.28 -11.43 -8.38
N ILE A 95 4.30 -11.76 -9.22
CA ILE A 95 3.37 -12.86 -8.96
C ILE A 95 4.11 -14.20 -8.93
N ARG A 96 5.01 -14.44 -9.89
CA ARG A 96 5.76 -15.70 -9.95
C ARG A 96 6.69 -15.87 -8.74
N SER A 97 7.37 -14.82 -8.32
CA SER A 97 8.21 -14.83 -7.12
C SER A 97 7.39 -15.09 -5.85
N ALA A 98 6.22 -14.46 -5.71
CA ALA A 98 5.30 -14.71 -4.59
C ALA A 98 4.82 -16.16 -4.54
N VAL A 99 4.38 -16.71 -5.69
CA VAL A 99 3.92 -18.11 -5.78
C VAL A 99 5.05 -19.08 -5.48
N GLN A 100 6.25 -18.84 -6.00
CA GLN A 100 7.43 -19.68 -5.73
C GLN A 100 7.82 -19.63 -4.24
N ALA A 101 7.72 -18.47 -3.59
CA ALA A 101 7.99 -18.35 -2.17
C ALA A 101 6.96 -19.12 -1.32
N LEU A 102 5.67 -19.03 -1.66
CA LEU A 102 4.61 -19.80 -1.00
C LEU A 102 4.76 -21.32 -1.22
N GLU A 103 5.23 -21.73 -2.41
CA GLU A 103 5.53 -23.13 -2.72
C GLU A 103 6.71 -23.64 -1.88
N LYS A 104 7.78 -22.86 -1.75
CA LYS A 104 8.92 -23.17 -0.87
C LYS A 104 8.54 -23.27 0.60
N ALA A 105 7.62 -22.43 1.07
CA ALA A 105 7.11 -22.47 2.44
C ALA A 105 6.10 -23.61 2.70
N GLY A 106 5.68 -24.33 1.65
CA GLY A 106 4.76 -25.46 1.71
C GLY A 106 3.28 -25.08 1.82
N TYR A 107 2.93 -23.83 1.48
CA TYR A 107 1.53 -23.35 1.50
C TYR A 107 0.78 -23.61 0.19
N LEU A 108 1.52 -23.70 -0.91
CA LEU A 108 1.01 -24.07 -2.23
C LEU A 108 1.72 -25.32 -2.72
N GLU A 109 0.99 -26.15 -3.46
CA GLU A 109 1.53 -27.31 -4.14
C GLU A 109 1.16 -27.27 -5.63
N LYS A 110 1.94 -27.94 -6.46
CA LYS A 110 1.61 -28.10 -7.88
C LYS A 110 0.40 -29.00 -8.01
N ALA A 111 -0.61 -28.55 -8.75
CA ALA A 111 -1.75 -29.38 -9.10
C ALA A 111 -1.46 -30.09 -10.44
N SER A 112 -1.75 -31.39 -10.53
CA SER A 112 -1.81 -32.11 -11.80
C SER A 112 -3.21 -31.92 -12.41
N PRO A 113 -3.38 -31.57 -13.70
CA PRO A 113 -2.37 -31.45 -14.76
C PRO A 113 -1.70 -30.06 -14.90
N LYS A 114 -2.31 -28.96 -14.43
CA LYS A 114 -1.74 -27.60 -14.48
C LYS A 114 -2.20 -26.75 -13.29
N GLY A 115 -1.33 -25.85 -12.84
CA GLY A 115 -1.64 -24.82 -11.84
C GLY A 115 -1.04 -25.11 -10.47
N ARG A 116 -1.46 -24.33 -9.47
CA ARG A 116 -1.15 -24.56 -8.05
C ARG A 116 -2.43 -24.65 -7.26
N LYS A 117 -2.45 -25.53 -6.27
CA LYS A 117 -3.54 -25.65 -5.29
C LYS A 117 -3.01 -25.37 -3.89
N ILE A 118 -3.93 -25.05 -2.98
CA ILE A 118 -3.60 -24.84 -1.58
C ILE A 118 -3.33 -26.17 -0.89
N THR A 119 -2.32 -26.21 -0.02
CA THR A 119 -2.02 -27.39 0.82
C THR A 119 -2.86 -27.37 2.11
N THR A 120 -2.89 -28.49 2.82
CA THR A 120 -3.50 -28.58 4.16
C THR A 120 -2.86 -27.56 5.13
N LYS A 121 -1.55 -27.32 5.02
CA LYS A 121 -0.82 -26.31 5.80
C LYS A 121 -1.31 -24.89 5.47
N GLY A 122 -1.49 -24.57 4.18
CA GLY A 122 -2.04 -23.28 3.74
C GLY A 122 -3.47 -23.06 4.19
N PHE A 123 -4.32 -24.09 4.11
CA PHE A 123 -5.68 -24.02 4.61
C PHE A 123 -5.74 -23.78 6.12
N ARG A 124 -4.90 -24.46 6.90
CA ARG A 124 -4.79 -24.25 8.34
C ARG A 124 -4.38 -22.81 8.68
N LEU A 125 -3.38 -22.27 7.99
CA LEU A 125 -2.94 -20.88 8.18
C LEU A 125 -4.10 -19.89 7.94
N LEU A 126 -4.86 -20.07 6.86
CA LEU A 126 -6.02 -19.21 6.56
C LEU A 126 -7.10 -19.30 7.64
N ASN A 127 -7.41 -20.52 8.12
CA ASN A 127 -8.43 -20.72 9.13
C ASN A 127 -8.03 -20.11 10.48
N GLU A 128 -6.78 -20.31 10.92
CA GLU A 128 -6.25 -19.69 12.13
C GLU A 128 -6.23 -18.17 12.04
N SER A 129 -5.89 -17.62 10.88
CA SER A 129 -5.87 -16.17 10.66
C SER A 129 -7.27 -15.58 10.58
N SER A 130 -8.25 -16.30 10.02
CA SER A 130 -9.67 -15.92 10.06
C SER A 130 -10.18 -15.81 11.49
N LYS A 131 -9.88 -16.80 12.34
CA LYS A 131 -10.25 -16.76 13.77
C LYS A 131 -9.60 -15.59 14.51
N LEU A 132 -8.35 -15.28 14.20
CA LEU A 132 -7.65 -14.14 14.79
C LEU A 132 -8.24 -12.80 14.32
N ALA A 133 -8.58 -12.69 13.04
CA ALA A 133 -9.24 -11.53 12.49
C ALA A 133 -10.58 -11.25 13.20
N VAL A 134 -11.41 -12.27 13.48
CA VAL A 134 -12.65 -12.11 14.27
C VAL A 134 -12.35 -11.50 15.64
N LYS A 135 -11.40 -12.08 16.38
CA LYS A 135 -11.01 -11.55 17.70
C LYS A 135 -10.55 -10.09 17.62
N ASN A 136 -9.80 -9.74 16.58
CA ASN A 136 -9.30 -8.39 16.36
C ASN A 136 -10.42 -7.41 15.92
N ILE A 137 -11.45 -7.89 15.21
CA ILE A 137 -12.66 -7.14 14.88
C ILE A 137 -13.49 -6.90 16.15
N GLU A 138 -13.71 -7.93 16.97
CA GLU A 138 -14.40 -7.82 18.26
C GLU A 138 -13.67 -6.86 19.21
N ALA A 139 -12.34 -6.89 19.23
CA ALA A 139 -11.51 -5.95 19.97
C ALA A 139 -11.48 -4.52 19.38
N GLY A 140 -12.17 -4.27 18.25
CA GLY A 140 -12.31 -2.94 17.66
C GLY A 140 -11.06 -2.39 16.95
N LYS A 141 -10.03 -3.22 16.68
CA LYS A 141 -8.76 -2.76 16.10
C LYS A 141 -8.91 -2.16 14.69
N TYR A 142 -9.87 -2.66 13.92
CA TYR A 142 -10.07 -2.31 12.52
C TYR A 142 -11.03 -1.13 12.28
N ASN A 143 -11.75 -0.65 13.31
CA ASN A 143 -12.67 0.50 13.21
C ASN A 143 -11.99 1.86 13.38
N LYS A 144 -10.65 1.89 13.38
CA LYS A 144 -9.89 3.13 13.47
C LYS A 144 -9.95 3.83 12.12
N LYS A 145 -10.95 4.70 11.93
CA LYS A 145 -10.98 5.68 10.83
C LYS A 145 -9.58 6.28 10.74
N GLU A 146 -8.88 6.00 9.65
CA GLU A 146 -7.60 6.64 9.35
C GLU A 146 -7.84 8.14 9.52
N LYS A 147 -7.12 8.76 10.46
CA LYS A 147 -6.99 10.21 10.45
C LYS A 147 -6.45 10.53 9.07
N LYS A 148 -7.25 11.19 8.22
CA LYS A 148 -6.76 11.73 6.95
C LYS A 148 -5.46 12.44 7.29
N HIS A 149 -4.36 11.93 6.77
CA HIS A 149 -3.08 12.61 6.85
C HIS A 149 -3.24 13.86 5.96
N ASP A 150 -3.73 14.95 6.55
CA ASP A 150 -3.73 16.28 5.94
C ASP A 150 -2.28 16.77 5.88
N ILE A 151 -1.47 16.12 5.04
CA ILE A 151 -0.06 16.47 4.82
C ILE A 151 0.04 17.89 4.22
N ASP A 152 -1.03 18.36 3.58
CA ASP A 152 -1.03 19.60 2.82
C ASP A 152 -1.51 20.82 3.63
N SER A 153 -2.39 20.67 4.62
CA SER A 153 -3.02 21.84 5.27
C SER A 153 -2.13 22.53 6.31
N LYS A 154 -1.43 21.76 7.15
CA LYS A 154 -0.49 22.32 8.15
C LYS A 154 0.75 22.93 7.49
N LYS A 155 1.31 22.22 6.51
CA LYS A 155 2.50 22.68 5.78
C LYS A 155 2.20 23.93 4.95
N ARG A 156 1.01 24.03 4.33
CA ARG A 156 0.55 25.27 3.67
C ARG A 156 0.34 26.42 4.65
N LYS A 157 -0.21 26.17 5.85
CA LYS A 157 -0.39 27.21 6.88
C LYS A 157 0.95 27.74 7.38
N GLU A 158 1.89 26.87 7.72
CA GLU A 158 3.24 27.29 8.13
C GLU A 158 3.96 28.08 7.03
N VAL A 159 3.84 27.66 5.77
CA VAL A 159 4.42 28.40 4.63
C VAL A 159 3.73 29.76 4.45
N HIS A 160 2.40 29.83 4.58
CA HIS A 160 1.64 31.07 4.48
C HIS A 160 1.99 32.06 5.60
N ASP A 161 2.06 31.58 6.84
CA ASP A 161 2.41 32.38 8.02
C ASP A 161 3.86 32.89 7.93
N ALA A 162 4.78 32.08 7.40
CA ALA A 162 6.16 32.48 7.14
C ALA A 162 6.29 33.55 6.04
N LEU A 163 5.53 33.43 4.95
CA LEU A 163 5.46 34.44 3.88
C LEU A 163 4.91 35.77 4.42
N LYS A 164 3.85 35.73 5.22
CA LYS A 164 3.22 36.91 5.82
C LYS A 164 4.16 37.63 6.80
N ALA A 165 4.94 36.89 7.57
CA ALA A 165 5.96 37.44 8.47
C ALA A 165 7.13 38.10 7.71
N GLN A 166 7.48 37.61 6.51
CA GLN A 166 8.50 38.23 5.66
C GLN A 166 8.02 39.54 5.01
N GLU A 167 6.75 39.62 4.63
CA GLU A 167 6.14 40.85 4.10
C GLU A 167 6.09 41.94 5.17
N GLN A 168 5.64 41.63 6.38
CA GLN A 168 5.63 42.58 7.51
C GLN A 168 7.03 43.10 7.87
N LYS A 169 8.06 42.25 7.80
CA LYS A 169 9.46 42.67 8.00
C LYS A 169 9.99 43.55 6.87
N LYS A 170 9.51 43.38 5.63
CA LYS A 170 9.86 44.25 4.50
C LYS A 170 9.17 45.62 4.60
N ASP A 171 7.93 45.65 5.08
CA ASP A 171 7.17 46.89 5.24
C ASP A 171 7.70 47.74 6.40
N GLN A 172 8.07 47.13 7.53
CA GLN A 172 8.74 47.83 8.63
C GLN A 172 10.13 48.39 8.24
N LYS A 173 10.86 47.70 7.36
CA LYS A 173 12.14 48.19 6.81
C LYS A 173 11.96 49.39 5.87
N LYS A 174 10.85 49.44 5.13
CA LYS A 174 10.49 50.58 4.26
C LYS A 174 10.01 51.80 5.07
N GLU A 175 9.33 51.60 6.19
CA GLU A 175 8.95 52.70 7.09
C GLU A 175 10.14 53.31 7.84
N HIS A 176 11.12 52.50 8.25
CA HIS A 176 12.33 53.01 8.91
C HIS A 176 13.22 53.86 7.99
N GLN A 177 13.15 53.66 6.66
CA GLN A 177 13.85 54.51 5.68
C GLN A 177 13.10 55.79 5.30
N LYS A 178 11.87 56.01 5.80
CA LYS A 178 11.04 57.19 5.48
C LYS A 178 10.86 58.21 6.61
N LYS A 179 11.53 58.08 7.77
CA LYS A 179 11.53 59.16 8.78
C LYS A 179 12.45 60.31 8.34
N PRO A 180 11.91 61.54 8.14
CA PRO A 180 12.69 62.69 7.73
C PRO A 180 13.51 63.26 8.90
N GLN A 181 14.81 63.49 8.70
CA GLN A 181 15.60 64.35 9.59
C GLN A 181 15.06 65.79 9.47
N LYS A 182 14.25 66.22 10.45
CA LYS A 182 13.96 67.63 10.71
C LYS A 182 15.11 68.24 11.51
N LYS A 183 15.40 69.49 11.13
CA LYS A 183 16.46 70.43 11.52
C LYS A 183 16.54 70.74 13.03
N GLU A 184 17.76 70.80 13.55
CA GLU A 184 18.37 71.74 14.53
C GLU A 184 19.88 71.72 14.18
N GLY A 185 20.69 72.77 14.00
CA GLY A 185 20.61 74.18 14.37
C GLY A 185 21.67 74.52 15.41
N GLU A 186 22.94 74.73 14.99
CA GLU A 186 24.10 75.40 15.67
C GLU A 186 25.38 74.93 14.95
N GLN A 187 26.32 75.75 14.43
CA GLN A 187 26.61 77.18 14.38
C GLN A 187 27.07 77.52 12.95
#